data_AF-A0A964ZCP5-F1
#
_entry.id   AF-A0A964ZCP5-F1
#
_cell.length_a   1.000
_cell.length_b   1.000
_cell.length_c   1.000
_cell.angle_alpha   90.00
_cell.angle_beta   90.00
_cell.angle_gamma   90.00
#
_symmetry.space_group_name_H-M   'P 1'
#
loop_
_entity.id
_entity.type
_entity.pdbx_description
1 polymer ?
#
loop_
_entity_poly.entity_id
_entity_poly.type
_entity_poly.pdbx_seq_one_letter_code
_entity_poly.pdbx_strand_id
1 'polypeptide(L)'
;MKKSINDQLTEIYYFVDEAIKNYPQFANWRESNNRTPRFSDAEVITIALMQGYFGCATLSQTYQLVKANAGQAFPHLCSYKQWMMRLHV
;
A
#
# COMPACT_ATOMS: atom_id res chain seq x y z
N MET A 1 18.66 8.27 12.18
CA MET A 1 17.39 8.96 12.50
C MET A 1 16.28 8.24 11.74
N LYS A 2 15.19 7.80 12.39
CA LYS A 2 14.09 7.14 11.67
C LYS A 2 13.41 8.20 10.79
N LYS A 3 13.19 7.91 9.50
CA LYS A 3 12.44 8.80 8.59
C LYS A 3 11.04 9.03 9.16
N SER A 4 10.43 10.19 8.89
CA SER A 4 9.02 10.39 9.25
C SER A 4 8.14 9.38 8.52
N ILE A 5 6.93 9.13 9.04
CA ILE A 5 5.98 8.21 8.38
C ILE A 5 5.71 8.68 6.95
N ASN A 6 5.55 9.98 6.74
CA ASN A 6 5.27 10.56 5.42
C ASN A 6 6.47 10.43 4.47
N ASP A 7 7.69 10.64 4.94
CA ASP A 7 8.89 10.44 4.12
C ASP A 7 9.04 8.98 3.70
N GLN A 8 8.83 8.04 4.64
CA GLN A 8 8.90 6.62 4.36
C GLN A 8 7.82 6.19 3.36
N LEU A 9 6.58 6.64 3.57
CA LEU A 9 5.47 6.37 2.65
C LEU A 9 5.76 6.90 1.25
N THR A 10 6.28 8.11 1.15
CA THR A 10 6.60 8.75 -0.14
C THR A 10 7.69 7.99 -0.87
N GLU A 11 8.75 7.61 -0.18
CA GLU A 11 9.87 6.84 -0.76
C GLU A 11 9.41 5.46 -1.25
N ILE A 12 8.66 4.73 -0.42
CA ILE A 12 8.12 3.42 -0.80
C ILE A 12 7.16 3.56 -1.98
N TYR A 13 6.25 4.53 -1.93
CA TYR A 13 5.29 4.76 -3.00
C TYR A 13 6.01 5.04 -4.33
N TYR A 14 6.97 5.96 -4.33
CA TYR A 14 7.74 6.31 -5.52
C TYR A 14 8.49 5.08 -6.07
N PHE A 15 9.16 4.32 -5.21
CA PHE A 15 9.86 3.10 -5.61
C PHE A 15 8.92 2.08 -6.26
N VAL A 16 7.77 1.82 -5.64
CA VAL A 16 6.80 0.83 -6.14
C VAL A 16 6.16 1.31 -7.44
N ASP A 17 5.74 2.57 -7.51
CA ASP A 17 5.12 3.16 -8.70
C ASP A 17 6.08 3.11 -9.90
N GLU A 18 7.34 3.48 -9.71
CA GLU A 18 8.37 3.35 -10.75
C GLU A 18 8.65 1.89 -11.13
N ALA A 19 8.68 0.97 -10.16
CA ALA A 19 8.86 -0.46 -10.46
C ALA A 19 7.71 -1.00 -11.31
N ILE A 20 6.46 -0.65 -10.99
CA ILE A 20 5.27 -1.08 -11.74
C ILE A 20 5.30 -0.52 -13.17
N LYS A 21 5.66 0.76 -13.35
CA LYS A 21 5.77 1.40 -14.67
C LYS A 21 6.87 0.77 -15.54
N ASN A 22 8.03 0.48 -14.95
CA ASN A 22 9.17 -0.06 -15.68
C ASN A 22 9.03 -1.56 -15.97
N TYR A 23 8.20 -2.26 -15.21
CA TYR A 23 8.01 -3.71 -15.33
C TYR A 23 6.52 -4.09 -15.31
N PRO A 24 5.75 -3.73 -16.35
CA PRO A 24 4.31 -3.96 -16.41
C PRO A 24 3.91 -5.44 -16.32
N GLN A 25 4.82 -6.37 -16.62
CA GLN A 25 4.62 -7.80 -16.38
C GLN A 25 4.33 -8.13 -14.90
N PHE A 26 4.81 -7.30 -13.96
CA PHE A 26 4.50 -7.43 -12.53
C PHE A 26 3.21 -6.73 -12.13
N ALA A 27 2.49 -6.10 -13.07
CA ALA A 27 1.14 -5.57 -12.85
C ALA A 27 0.04 -6.57 -13.25
N ASN A 28 0.35 -7.55 -14.12
CA ASN A 28 -0.61 -8.49 -14.69
C ASN A 28 -1.26 -9.46 -13.67
N TRP A 29 -0.63 -9.70 -12.52
CA TRP A 29 -1.20 -10.61 -11.49
C TRP A 29 -2.44 -10.03 -10.77
N ARG A 30 -2.82 -8.77 -10.99
CA ARG A 30 -3.90 -8.07 -10.27
C ARG A 30 -5.10 -7.66 -11.13
N GLU A 31 -5.33 -8.35 -12.25
CA GLU A 31 -6.48 -8.15 -13.14
C GLU A 31 -7.88 -8.39 -12.51
N SER A 32 -7.93 -8.72 -11.21
CA SER A 32 -9.16 -8.91 -10.43
C SER A 32 -10.11 -7.69 -10.51
N ASN A 33 -11.41 -7.99 -10.50
CA ASN A 33 -12.53 -7.04 -10.60
C ASN A 33 -12.61 -5.96 -9.49
N ASN A 34 -11.63 -5.92 -8.59
CA ASN A 34 -11.55 -5.01 -7.45
C ASN A 34 -11.04 -3.60 -7.84
N ARG A 35 -11.51 -3.06 -8.98
CA ARG A 35 -11.16 -1.71 -9.49
C ARG A 35 -11.80 -0.56 -8.72
N THR A 36 -12.62 -0.87 -7.71
CA THR A 36 -13.27 0.11 -6.83
C THR A 36 -12.86 -0.13 -5.37
N PRO A 37 -12.48 0.93 -4.62
CA PRO A 37 -12.33 2.35 -5.02
C PRO A 37 -11.08 2.60 -5.87
N ARG A 38 -10.93 3.83 -6.40
CA ARG A 38 -9.70 4.33 -7.07
C ARG A 38 -8.55 4.36 -6.07
N PHE A 39 -7.96 3.20 -5.88
CA PHE A 39 -6.84 2.94 -5.00
C PHE A 39 -5.84 2.18 -5.87
N SER A 40 -4.62 2.65 -6.08
CA SER A 40 -3.68 2.09 -7.04
C SER A 40 -2.98 0.86 -6.47
N ASP A 41 -2.38 0.04 -7.34
CA ASP A 41 -1.59 -1.09 -6.87
C ASP A 41 -0.32 -0.65 -6.14
N ALA A 42 0.21 0.53 -6.51
CA ALA A 42 1.29 1.17 -5.77
C ALA A 42 0.85 1.53 -4.35
N GLU A 43 -0.35 2.09 -4.16
CA GLU A 43 -0.90 2.35 -2.83
C GLU A 43 -1.09 1.06 -2.03
N VAL A 44 -1.64 -0.01 -2.64
CA VAL A 44 -1.82 -1.32 -1.98
C VAL A 44 -0.50 -1.86 -1.43
N ILE A 45 0.54 -1.91 -2.27
CA ILE A 45 1.85 -2.47 -1.92
C ILE A 45 2.58 -1.56 -0.94
N THR A 46 2.44 -0.24 -1.08
CA THR A 46 3.04 0.73 -0.15
C THR A 46 2.58 0.47 1.28
N ILE A 47 1.27 0.26 1.49
CA ILE A 47 0.74 -0.07 2.82
C ILE A 47 1.32 -1.38 3.34
N ALA A 48 1.47 -2.40 2.50
CA ALA A 48 2.04 -3.68 2.94
C ALA A 48 3.51 -3.53 3.37
N LEU A 49 4.31 -2.79 2.61
CA LEU A 49 5.74 -2.57 2.89
C LEU A 49 5.99 -1.73 4.14
N MET A 50 5.02 -0.91 4.57
CA MET A 50 5.10 -0.21 5.86
C MET A 50 5.15 -1.16 7.07
N GLN A 51 4.84 -2.45 6.91
CA GLN A 51 5.00 -3.44 7.97
C GLN A 51 6.44 -3.47 8.50
N GLY A 52 7.43 -3.40 7.60
CA GLY A 52 8.85 -3.37 7.97
C GLY A 52 9.23 -2.09 8.72
N TYR A 53 8.67 -0.94 8.32
CA TYR A 53 8.90 0.33 9.00
C TYR A 53 8.33 0.34 10.43
N PHE A 54 7.10 -0.16 10.60
CA PHE A 54 6.45 -0.25 11.90
C PHE A 54 6.96 -1.39 12.77
N GLY A 55 7.60 -2.42 12.17
CA GLY A 55 8.04 -3.61 12.89
C GLY A 55 6.86 -4.45 13.41
N CYS A 56 5.73 -4.44 12.71
CA CYS A 56 4.52 -5.14 13.15
C CYS A 56 4.52 -6.61 12.74
N ALA A 57 3.89 -7.44 13.57
CA ALA A 57 3.77 -8.87 13.30
C ALA A 57 2.73 -9.20 12.23
N THR A 58 1.76 -8.32 11.99
CA THR A 58 0.64 -8.61 11.08
C THR A 58 0.33 -7.46 10.13
N LEU A 59 -0.16 -7.80 8.94
CA LEU A 59 -0.66 -6.83 7.96
C LEU A 59 -1.87 -6.06 8.47
N SER A 60 -2.69 -6.66 9.35
CA SER A 60 -3.80 -5.97 10.02
C SER A 60 -3.31 -4.80 10.87
N GLN A 61 -2.29 -5.03 11.71
CA GLN A 61 -1.68 -3.96 12.52
C GLN A 61 -1.06 -2.88 11.63
N THR A 62 -0.32 -3.28 10.59
CA THR A 62 0.24 -2.34 9.61
C THR A 62 -0.84 -1.45 9.00
N TYR A 63 -1.94 -2.04 8.54
CA TYR A 63 -3.06 -1.32 7.95
C TYR A 63 -3.66 -0.30 8.90
N GLN A 64 -3.91 -0.69 10.15
CA GLN A 64 -4.47 0.21 11.16
C GLN A 64 -3.51 1.35 11.49
N LEU A 65 -2.19 1.09 11.57
CA LEU A 65 -1.19 2.13 11.82
C LEU A 65 -1.09 3.12 10.67
N VAL A 66 -1.10 2.66 9.40
CA VAL A 66 -1.14 3.58 8.26
C VAL A 66 -2.42 4.41 8.30
N LYS A 67 -3.58 3.77 8.49
CA LYS A 67 -4.87 4.48 8.56
C LYS A 67 -4.90 5.55 9.66
N ALA A 68 -4.37 5.23 10.83
CA ALA A 68 -4.36 6.12 11.98
C ALA A 68 -3.38 7.29 11.83
N ASN A 69 -2.20 7.05 11.24
CA ASN A 69 -1.12 8.06 11.21
C ASN A 69 -1.04 8.82 9.88
N ALA A 70 -1.50 8.23 8.79
CA ALA A 70 -1.33 8.74 7.43
C ALA A 70 -2.56 8.51 6.54
N GLY A 71 -3.76 8.33 7.13
CA GLY A 71 -4.99 8.13 6.35
C GLY A 71 -5.28 9.24 5.35
N GLN A 72 -4.84 10.48 5.63
CA GLN A 72 -4.97 11.61 4.70
C GLN A 72 -4.13 11.46 3.42
N ALA A 73 -3.04 10.68 3.47
CA ALA A 73 -2.23 10.37 2.29
C ALA A 73 -2.94 9.40 1.32
N PHE A 74 -4.04 8.77 1.77
CA PHE A 74 -4.83 7.82 1.01
C PHE A 74 -6.32 8.22 1.00
N PRO A 75 -6.72 9.25 0.21
CA PRO A 75 -8.09 9.78 0.20
C PRO A 75 -9.16 8.73 -0.14
N HIS A 76 -8.77 7.67 -0.84
CA HIS A 76 -9.62 6.56 -1.26
C HIS A 76 -9.27 5.24 -0.57
N LEU A 77 -8.66 5.30 0.61
CA LEU A 77 -8.33 4.12 1.40
C LEU A 77 -9.58 3.26 1.64
N CYS A 78 -9.53 2.02 1.14
CA CYS A 78 -10.65 1.09 1.21
C CYS A 78 -10.83 0.51 2.64
N SER A 79 -11.65 -0.54 2.81
CA SER A 79 -11.67 -1.30 4.07
C SER A 79 -10.50 -2.28 4.14
N TYR A 80 -10.10 -2.72 5.33
CA TYR A 80 -9.07 -3.76 5.49
C TYR A 80 -9.42 -5.03 4.69
N LYS A 81 -10.69 -5.43 4.67
CA LYS A 81 -11.16 -6.58 3.88
C LYS A 81 -10.93 -6.37 2.38
N GLN A 82 -11.30 -5.21 1.85
CA GLN A 82 -11.07 -4.86 0.44
C GLN A 82 -9.58 -4.78 0.12
N TRP A 83 -8.79 -4.19 1.01
CA TRP A 83 -7.35 -4.10 0.87
C TRP A 83 -6.69 -5.49 0.82
N MET A 84 -7.09 -6.41 1.71
CA MET A 84 -6.60 -7.80 1.71
C MET A 84 -6.97 -8.55 0.43
N MET A 85 -8.21 -8.40 -0.07
CA MET A 85 -8.63 -9.01 -1.34
C MET A 85 -7.79 -8.50 -2.52
N ARG A 86 -7.30 -7.26 -2.45
CA ARG A 86 -6.42 -6.68 -3.47
C ARG A 86 -4.97 -7.07 -3.32
N LEU A 87 -4.53 -7.31 -2.09
CA LEU A 87 -3.17 -7.76 -1.82
C LEU A 87 -2.97 -9.25 -2.18
N HIS A 88 -4.00 -10.08 -2.01
CA HIS A 88 -3.87 -11.54 -2.06
C HIS A 88 -4.53 -12.25 -3.25
N VAL A 89 -5.26 -11.55 -4.13
CA VAL A 89 -5.97 -12.07 -5.32
C VAL A 89 -6.81 -13.33 -5.04
#